data_AF-A0A7R9FD21-F1
#
_entry.id   AF-A0A7R9FD21-F1
#
_cell.length_a   1.000
_cell.length_b   1.000
_cell.length_c   1.000
_cell.angle_alpha   90.00
_cell.angle_beta   90.00
_cell.angle_gamma   90.00
#
_symmetry.space_group_name_H-M   'P 1'
#
loop_
_entity.id
_entity.type
_entity.pdbx_description
1 polymer ?
#
loop_
_entity_poly.entity_id
_entity_poly.type
_entity_poly.pdbx_seq_one_letter_code
_entity_poly.pdbx_strand_id
1 'polypeptide(L)'
;MQLPNMSTDLLPEFAPGALDVYRRQATFDWRKLRLFLEDERSLRFKMKIWKTLEADPLFQHDPVSLSLDEQRRLTTKRMYRILEYNFPAHESDVDILYKVI
;
A
#
# COMPACT_ATOMS: atom_id res chain seq x y z
N MET A 1 0.63 -5.24 -27.73
CA MET A 1 1.49 -5.49 -26.55
C MET A 1 0.76 -6.43 -25.61
N GLN A 2 1.18 -7.70 -25.52
CA GLN A 2 0.70 -8.60 -24.48
C GLN A 2 1.58 -8.37 -23.25
N LEU A 3 0.99 -7.81 -22.19
CA LEU A 3 1.66 -7.73 -20.90
C LEU A 3 1.75 -9.15 -20.34
N PRO A 4 2.92 -9.59 -19.86
CA PRO A 4 3.10 -10.93 -19.32
C PRO A 4 2.14 -11.18 -18.15
N ASN A 5 1.86 -12.46 -17.87
CA ASN A 5 0.93 -13.01 -16.88
C ASN A 5 1.27 -12.68 -15.40
N MET A 6 1.93 -11.55 -15.15
CA MET A 6 2.60 -11.14 -13.90
C MET A 6 1.68 -10.37 -12.93
N SER A 7 0.46 -10.05 -13.37
CA SER A 7 -0.40 -9.05 -12.72
C SER A 7 -1.30 -9.60 -11.62
N THR A 8 -1.53 -10.92 -11.54
CA THR A 8 -2.48 -11.49 -10.56
C THR A 8 -1.93 -11.52 -9.13
N ASP A 9 -0.64 -11.82 -8.94
CA ASP A 9 -0.05 -11.92 -7.59
C ASP A 9 0.20 -10.54 -6.96
N LEU A 10 0.47 -9.54 -7.80
CA LEU A 10 0.72 -8.17 -7.38
C LEU A 10 -0.58 -7.38 -7.18
N LEU A 11 -1.57 -7.61 -8.04
CA LEU A 11 -2.86 -6.92 -8.06
C LEU A 11 -3.99 -7.97 -8.02
N PRO A 12 -4.30 -8.54 -6.84
CA PRO A 12 -5.38 -9.51 -6.69
C PRO A 12 -6.72 -8.89 -7.08
N GLU A 13 -7.68 -9.76 -7.45
CA GLU A 13 -9.06 -9.29 -7.62
C GLU A 13 -9.62 -8.75 -6.31
N PHE A 14 -10.52 -7.78 -6.44
CA PHE A 14 -11.26 -7.27 -5.29
C PHE A 14 -12.18 -8.36 -4.74
N ALA A 15 -12.36 -8.37 -3.42
CA ALA A 15 -13.38 -9.19 -2.79
C ALA A 15 -14.77 -8.81 -3.35
N PRO A 16 -15.65 -9.80 -3.57
CA PRO A 16 -16.98 -9.54 -4.11
C PRO A 16 -17.79 -8.70 -3.14
N GLY A 17 -18.64 -7.81 -3.65
CA GLY A 17 -19.45 -6.92 -2.83
C GLY A 17 -20.36 -5.97 -3.59
N ALA A 18 -21.04 -5.09 -2.86
CA ALA A 18 -22.02 -4.15 -3.42
C ALA A 18 -21.46 -3.23 -4.52
N LEU A 19 -20.14 -3.04 -4.54
CA LEU A 19 -19.45 -2.20 -5.53
C LEU A 19 -19.11 -2.95 -6.83
N ASP A 20 -19.29 -4.26 -6.91
CA ASP A 20 -18.93 -5.05 -8.09
C ASP A 20 -19.71 -4.66 -9.34
N VAL A 21 -20.99 -4.31 -9.17
CA VAL A 21 -21.84 -3.83 -10.28
C VAL A 21 -21.19 -2.64 -10.97
N TYR A 22 -20.58 -1.74 -10.22
CA TYR A 22 -19.89 -0.57 -10.75
C TYR A 22 -18.50 -0.90 -11.30
N ARG A 23 -17.73 -1.77 -10.61
CA ARG A 23 -16.40 -2.20 -11.10
C ARG A 23 -16.48 -2.86 -12.48
N ARG A 24 -17.53 -3.64 -12.74
CA ARG A 24 -17.77 -4.32 -14.02
C ARG A 24 -18.16 -3.38 -15.16
N GLN A 25 -18.59 -2.15 -14.87
CA GLN A 25 -18.90 -1.16 -15.90
C GLN A 25 -17.64 -0.56 -16.54
N ALA A 26 -16.45 -0.80 -15.97
CA ALA A 26 -15.19 -0.34 -16.54
C ALA A 26 -14.95 -0.97 -17.93
N THR A 27 -14.67 -0.14 -18.93
CA THR A 27 -14.37 -0.57 -20.30
C THR A 27 -12.88 -0.90 -20.51
N PHE A 28 -12.07 -0.82 -19.47
CA PHE A 28 -10.63 -1.06 -19.50
C PHE A 28 -10.18 -1.92 -18.31
N ASP A 29 -9.01 -2.55 -18.46
CA ASP A 29 -8.38 -3.33 -17.40
C ASP A 29 -7.68 -2.42 -16.40
N TRP A 30 -8.20 -2.37 -15.17
CA TRP A 30 -7.67 -1.52 -14.11
C TRP A 30 -6.24 -1.88 -13.70
N ARG A 31 -5.81 -3.14 -13.88
CA ARG A 31 -4.42 -3.56 -13.60
C ARG A 31 -3.46 -2.94 -14.59
N LYS A 32 -3.86 -2.86 -15.86
CA LYS A 32 -3.08 -2.18 -16.90
C LYS A 32 -3.01 -0.68 -16.64
N LEU A 33 -4.13 -0.07 -16.23
CA LEU A 33 -4.12 1.34 -15.81
C LEU A 33 -3.16 1.55 -14.63
N ARG A 34 -3.16 0.65 -13.64
CA ARG A 34 -2.25 0.76 -12.49
C ARG A 34 -0.78 0.74 -12.91
N LEU A 35 -0.38 -0.19 -13.76
CA LEU A 35 0.99 -0.29 -14.30
C LEU A 35 1.35 0.85 -15.27
N PHE A 36 0.35 1.51 -15.86
CA PHE A 36 0.56 2.70 -16.66
C PHE A 36 0.83 3.94 -15.79
N LEU A 37 0.18 4.02 -14.63
CA LEU A 37 0.31 5.15 -13.70
C LEU A 37 1.59 5.09 -12.86
N GLU A 38 1.99 3.89 -12.43
CA GLU A 38 3.20 3.66 -11.64
C GLU A 38 3.99 2.49 -12.24
N ASP A 39 5.32 2.62 -12.28
CA ASP A 39 6.17 1.56 -12.81
C ASP A 39 6.07 0.30 -11.93
N GLU A 40 6.31 -0.86 -12.55
CA GLU A 40 6.14 -2.15 -11.88
C GLU A 40 7.03 -2.30 -10.64
N ARG A 41 8.24 -1.74 -10.66
CA ARG A 41 9.19 -1.87 -9.55
C ARG A 41 8.71 -1.07 -8.34
N SER A 42 8.29 0.18 -8.55
CA SER A 42 7.68 1.02 -7.51
C SER A 42 6.41 0.38 -6.95
N LEU A 43 5.56 -0.18 -7.82
CA LEU A 43 4.33 -0.86 -7.39
C LEU A 43 4.63 -2.10 -6.53
N ARG A 44 5.62 -2.92 -6.91
CA ARG A 44 6.06 -4.09 -6.12
C ARG A 44 6.60 -3.66 -4.75
N PHE A 45 7.41 -2.61 -4.72
CA PHE A 45 7.95 -2.08 -3.47
C PHE A 45 6.85 -1.55 -2.53
N LYS A 46 5.93 -0.75 -3.08
CA LYS A 46 4.76 -0.23 -2.36
C LYS A 46 3.88 -1.33 -1.79
N MET A 47 3.60 -2.38 -2.59
CA MET A 47 2.81 -3.52 -2.15
C MET A 47 3.51 -4.32 -1.04
N LYS A 48 4.85 -4.45 -1.10
CA LYS A 48 5.63 -5.06 -0.03
C LYS A 48 5.52 -4.26 1.28
N ILE A 49 5.67 -2.94 1.22
CA ILE A 49 5.49 -2.06 2.39
C ILE A 49 4.08 -2.23 2.95
N TRP A 50 3.05 -2.07 2.12
CA TRP A 50 1.66 -2.16 2.58
C TRP A 50 1.34 -3.48 3.25
N LYS A 51 1.69 -4.62 2.64
CA LYS A 51 1.45 -5.93 3.26
C LYS A 51 2.22 -6.11 4.58
N THR A 52 3.42 -5.53 4.68
CA THR A 52 4.21 -5.58 5.92
C THR A 52 3.55 -4.78 7.03
N LEU A 53 3.12 -3.54 6.74
CA LEU A 53 2.49 -2.66 7.73
C LEU A 53 1.06 -3.11 8.07
N GLU A 54 0.29 -3.61 7.10
CA GLU A 54 -1.05 -4.17 7.29
C GLU A 54 -1.03 -5.38 8.24
N ALA A 55 0.05 -6.16 8.25
CA ALA A 55 0.22 -7.29 9.16
C ALA A 55 0.70 -6.88 10.57
N ASP A 56 1.22 -5.66 10.76
CA ASP A 56 1.73 -5.19 12.05
C ASP A 56 0.61 -4.50 12.86
N PRO A 57 0.26 -5.03 14.06
CA PRO A 57 -0.74 -4.43 14.94
C PRO A 57 -0.48 -2.96 15.26
N LEU A 58 0.78 -2.51 15.27
CA LEU A 58 1.16 -1.14 15.59
C LEU A 58 0.63 -0.13 14.55
N PHE A 59 0.40 -0.55 13.31
CA PHE A 59 -0.08 0.31 12.22
C PHE A 59 -1.58 0.18 11.95
N GLN A 60 -2.29 -0.63 12.74
CA GLN A 60 -3.74 -0.72 12.63
C GLN A 60 -4.42 0.60 13.01
N HIS A 61 -5.57 0.85 12.40
CA HIS A 61 -6.37 2.02 12.71
C HIS A 61 -7.00 1.90 14.10
N ASP A 62 -6.80 2.91 14.94
CA ASP A 62 -7.45 2.98 16.25
C ASP A 62 -8.94 3.33 16.05
N PRO A 63 -9.88 2.57 16.64
CA PRO A 63 -11.31 2.81 16.47
C PRO A 63 -11.81 4.09 17.16
N VAL A 64 -10.96 4.74 17.94
CA VAL A 64 -11.26 5.93 18.73
C VAL A 64 -10.19 6.98 18.46
N SER A 65 -10.61 8.26 18.44
CA SER A 65 -9.66 9.36 18.36
C SER A 65 -8.79 9.43 19.61
N LEU A 66 -7.49 9.21 19.45
CA LEU A 66 -6.49 9.35 20.49
C LEU A 66 -6.29 10.83 20.88
N SER A 67 -5.90 11.07 22.13
CA SER A 67 -5.40 12.39 22.56
C SER A 67 -4.06 12.74 21.88
N LEU A 68 -3.68 14.02 21.92
CA LEU A 68 -2.44 14.46 21.28
C LEU A 68 -1.19 13.74 21.82
N ASP A 69 -1.13 13.48 23.13
CA ASP A 69 0.01 12.79 23.74
C ASP A 69 0.04 11.30 23.39
N GLU A 70 -1.12 10.66 23.26
CA GLU A 70 -1.21 9.28 22.79
C GLU A 70 -0.81 9.15 21.32
N GLN A 71 -1.25 10.09 20.47
CA GLN A 71 -0.83 10.17 19.07
C GLN A 71 0.69 10.33 18.98
N ARG A 72 1.29 11.25 19.73
CA ARG A 72 2.76 11.43 19.76
C ARG A 72 3.50 10.16 20.17
N ARG A 73 3.04 9.48 21.22
CA ARG A 73 3.62 8.21 21.69
C ARG A 73 3.51 7.12 20.63
N LEU A 74 2.35 6.99 19.99
CA LEU A 74 2.10 6.00 18.94
C LEU A 74 2.95 6.29 17.70
N THR A 75 3.00 7.53 17.23
CA THR A 75 3.83 7.94 16.09
C THR A 75 5.31 7.68 16.35
N THR A 76 5.79 7.94 17.57
CA THR A 76 7.17 7.63 17.96
C THR A 76 7.46 6.13 17.86
N LYS A 77 6.56 5.28 18.37
CA LYS A 77 6.70 3.82 18.25
C LYS A 77 6.69 3.37 16.79
N ARG A 78 5.76 3.89 15.98
CA ARG A 78 5.65 3.58 14.54
C ARG A 78 6.93 3.97 13.79
N MET A 79 7.50 5.13 14.10
CA MET A 79 8.76 5.60 13.50
C MET A 79 9.90 4.63 13.76
N TYR A 80 10.12 4.21 15.02
CA TYR A 80 11.15 3.20 15.32
C TYR A 80 10.89 1.86 14.62
N ARG A 81 9.63 1.42 14.55
CA ARG A 81 9.27 0.18 13.86
C ARG A 81 9.52 0.26 12.35
N ILE A 82 9.29 1.40 11.71
CA ILE A 82 9.64 1.62 10.30
C ILE A 82 11.15 1.50 10.10
N LEU A 83 11.95 2.06 11.00
CA LEU A 83 13.42 1.94 10.96
C LEU A 83 13.88 0.49 11.12
N GLU A 84 13.26 -0.27 12.03
CA GLU A 84 13.54 -1.70 12.25
C GLU A 84 13.29 -2.54 11.00
N TYR A 85 12.23 -2.24 10.24
CA TYR A 85 11.94 -2.95 8.99
C TYR A 85 13.00 -2.74 7.91
N ASN A 86 13.78 -1.66 8.00
CA ASN A 86 14.90 -1.35 7.10
C ASN A 86 14.52 -1.58 5.63
N PHE A 87 13.38 -1.01 5.19
CA PHE A 87 12.93 -1.16 3.82
C PHE A 87 14.04 -0.65 2.88
N PRO A 88 14.42 -1.43 1.84
CA PRO A 88 15.50 -1.04 0.95
C PRO A 88 15.07 0.23 0.20
N ALA A 89 15.59 1.38 0.62
CA ALA A 89 15.37 2.64 -0.07
C ALA A 89 16.20 2.62 -1.36
N HIS A 90 15.54 2.51 -2.51
CA HIS A 90 16.13 3.02 -3.74
C HIS A 90 15.94 4.53 -3.76
N GLU A 91 16.82 5.27 -4.43
CA GLU A 91 16.78 6.74 -4.49
C GLU A 91 15.46 7.29 -5.09
N SER A 92 14.72 6.45 -5.83
CA SER A 92 13.39 6.72 -6.38
C SER A 92 12.22 6.48 -5.41
N ASP A 93 12.44 5.73 -4.33
CA ASP A 93 11.37 5.15 -3.51
C ASP A 93 11.16 5.90 -2.18
N VAL A 94 12.06 6.82 -1.86
CA VAL A 94 12.02 7.68 -0.66
C VAL A 94 10.72 8.49 -0.58
N ASP A 95 10.18 8.92 -1.72
CA ASP A 95 8.93 9.68 -1.84
C ASP A 95 7.69 8.93 -1.32
N ILE A 96 7.75 7.59 -1.25
CA ILE A 96 6.65 6.77 -0.73
C ILE A 96 6.64 6.80 0.81
N LEU A 97 7.81 6.82 1.45
CA LEU A 97 7.92 6.82 2.90
C LEU A 97 7.43 8.14 3.52
N TYR A 98 7.70 9.28 2.88
CA TYR A 98 7.25 10.59 3.35
C TYR A 98 5.73 10.81 3.30
N LYS A 99 4.99 9.98 2.56
CA LYS A 99 3.51 10.05 2.47
C LYS A 99 2.79 9.14 3.46
N VAL A 100 3.52 8.28 4.16
CA VAL A 100 2.97 7.30 5.13
C VAL A 100 3.09 7.80 6.57
N ILE A 101 3.91 8.83 6.81
CA ILE A 101 4.08 9.53 8.09
C ILE A 101 3.21 10.80 8.09
#